data_AF-A0AAP2RJ71-F1
#
_entry.id   AF-A0AAP2RJ71-F1
#
_cell.length_a   1.000
_cell.length_b   1.000
_cell.length_c   1.000
_cell.angle_alpha   90.00
_cell.angle_beta   90.00
_cell.angle_gamma   90.00
#
_symmetry.space_group_name_H-M   'P 1'
#
loop_
_entity.id
_entity.type
_entity.pdbx_description
1 polymer ?
#
loop_
_entity_poly.entity_id
_entity_poly.type
_entity_poly.pdbx_seq_one_letter_code
_entity_poly.pdbx_strand_id
1 'polypeptide(L)'
;MEEKITFGKFVMRKRKEKNLTQKELAERLFVTESAVSKWERGISYPDISLVSSLCEVLEITEHELITSSEDTGRKEMERQAKNFRRLIKTYSIVFYVLYGAGLISCFIVNLAVNHALTWFFIVLAAELLAFSLTVLPVLLKKQNRGVLTFAAFFLSLNLLLLVCCIYTGGNWFGITFISLLFGAVVVFLPFFIRDLPLPEKAYGHKVLICFALDTLLLILLVASALAYTGSRSLFFQEGLPAIFFGVAPFWIMMLVIRYTKINGLFKTSICLILMGVYEFFLNSVMEVVLDHKAFSLPPIKLSDWSFEYQSGNINLVIILAFSGMAVVFAVGGIVLSIRKQERKEIG
;
A
#
# COMPACT_ATOMS: atom_id res chain seq x y z
N MET A 1 -5.11 49.18 26.06
CA MET A 1 -5.11 47.99 25.20
C MET A 1 -4.25 46.96 25.92
N GLU A 2 -4.85 46.06 26.71
CA GLU A 2 -4.09 45.10 27.52
C GLU A 2 -3.29 44.17 26.63
N GLU A 3 -1.97 44.17 26.81
CA GLU A 3 -1.06 43.27 26.12
C GLU A 3 -1.31 41.84 26.66
N LYS A 4 -1.97 41.00 25.86
CA LYS A 4 -2.37 39.65 26.26
C LYS A 4 -1.15 38.74 26.30
N ILE A 5 -0.93 38.09 27.44
CA ILE A 5 0.28 37.31 27.75
C ILE A 5 -0.06 35.81 27.71
N THR A 6 0.89 34.95 27.35
CA THR A 6 0.66 33.49 27.31
C THR A 6 0.43 32.94 28.72
N PHE A 7 -0.29 31.82 28.86
CA PHE A 7 -0.55 31.14 30.15
C PHE A 7 0.70 31.07 31.04
N GLY A 8 1.80 30.54 30.51
CA GLY A 8 3.05 30.40 31.26
C GLY A 8 3.64 31.72 31.74
N LYS A 9 3.60 32.75 30.89
CA LYS A 9 4.07 34.09 31.26
C LYS A 9 3.14 34.76 32.28
N PHE A 10 1.84 34.49 32.22
CA PHE A 10 0.87 34.97 33.20
C PHE A 10 1.12 34.36 34.58
N VAL A 11 1.31 33.04 34.65
CA VAL A 11 1.69 32.32 35.89
C VAL A 11 3.03 32.84 36.42
N MET A 12 4.04 33.01 35.55
CA MET A 12 5.35 33.56 35.94
C MET A 12 5.23 34.97 36.52
N ARG A 13 4.40 35.83 35.91
CA ARG A 13 4.18 37.20 36.37
C ARG A 13 3.53 37.21 37.75
N LYS A 14 2.42 36.48 37.94
CA LYS A 14 1.72 36.38 39.22
C LYS A 14 2.59 35.77 40.33
N ARG A 15 3.40 34.75 40.00
CA ARG A 15 4.38 34.19 40.94
C ARG A 15 5.39 35.25 41.41
N LYS A 16 5.93 36.04 40.47
CA LYS A 16 6.89 37.12 40.79
C LYS A 16 6.24 38.24 41.60
N GLU A 17 4.99 38.61 41.32
CA GLU A 17 4.23 39.59 42.12
C GLU A 17 4.04 39.13 43.57
N LYS A 18 3.98 37.81 43.80
CA LYS A 18 3.95 37.19 45.13
C LYS A 18 5.32 36.93 45.74
N ASN A 19 6.41 37.35 45.09
CA ASN A 19 7.79 37.12 45.51
C ASN A 19 8.15 35.64 45.75
N LEU A 20 7.46 34.71 45.07
CA LEU A 20 7.70 33.28 45.22
C LEU A 20 8.78 32.81 44.25
N THR A 21 9.64 31.86 44.64
CA THR A 21 10.53 31.14 43.70
C THR A 21 9.79 30.01 42.96
N GLN A 22 10.35 29.50 41.85
CA GLN A 22 9.75 28.35 41.14
C GLN A 22 9.67 27.12 42.07
N LYS A 23 10.68 26.94 42.92
CA LYS A 23 10.74 25.89 43.93
C LYS A 23 9.64 26.05 44.99
N GLU A 24 9.46 27.24 45.54
CA GLU A 24 8.40 27.52 46.54
C GLU A 24 6.99 27.32 45.98
N LEU A 25 6.75 27.73 44.72
CA LEU A 25 5.47 27.50 44.07
C LEU A 25 5.23 25.99 43.84
N ALA A 26 6.28 25.25 43.49
CA ALA A 26 6.21 23.81 43.30
C ALA A 26 5.91 23.07 44.61
N GLU A 27 6.54 23.47 45.72
CA GLU A 27 6.29 22.92 47.06
C GLU A 27 4.85 23.15 47.52
N ARG A 28 4.30 24.36 47.31
CA ARG A 28 2.90 24.68 47.69
C ARG A 28 1.85 23.92 46.88
N LEU A 29 2.20 23.52 45.66
CA LEU A 29 1.31 22.78 44.75
C LEU A 29 1.59 21.27 44.71
N PHE A 30 2.53 20.79 45.53
CA PHE A 30 2.98 19.39 45.55
C PHE A 30 3.40 18.85 44.18
N VAL A 31 4.07 19.69 43.38
CA VAL A 31 4.64 19.33 42.07
C VAL A 31 6.15 19.51 42.05
N THR A 32 6.80 19.07 40.97
CA THR A 32 8.24 19.31 40.80
C THR A 32 8.50 20.73 40.29
N GLU A 33 9.62 21.32 40.69
CA GLU A 33 10.11 22.61 40.14
C GLU A 33 10.21 22.56 38.60
N SER A 34 10.59 21.39 38.06
CA SER A 34 10.65 21.16 36.61
C SER A 34 9.29 21.29 35.92
N ALA A 35 8.19 20.94 36.61
CA ALA A 35 6.83 21.08 36.09
C ALA A 35 6.44 22.57 36.02
N VAL A 36 6.67 23.33 37.09
CA VAL A 36 6.45 24.79 37.11
C VAL A 36 7.26 25.49 36.03
N SER A 37 8.55 25.12 35.87
CA SER A 37 9.40 25.63 34.80
C SER A 37 8.88 25.33 33.39
N LYS A 38 8.27 24.16 33.18
CA LYS A 38 7.63 23.81 31.89
C LYS A 38 6.34 24.60 31.67
N TRP A 39 5.55 24.83 32.71
CA TRP A 39 4.35 25.67 32.65
C TRP A 39 4.70 27.11 32.26
N GLU A 40 5.66 27.72 32.97
CA GLU A 40 6.08 29.10 32.73
C GLU A 40 6.66 29.32 31.33
N ARG A 41 7.28 28.29 30.75
CA ARG A 41 7.80 28.30 29.37
C ARG A 41 6.75 27.93 28.31
N GLY A 42 5.53 27.56 28.70
CA GLY A 42 4.46 27.16 27.78
C GLY A 42 4.66 25.78 27.12
N ILE A 43 5.48 24.91 27.74
CA ILE A 43 5.75 23.55 27.23
C ILE A 43 4.65 22.56 27.65
N SER A 44 4.07 22.77 28.83
CA SER A 44 2.98 21.94 29.36
C SER A 44 2.00 22.81 30.16
N TYR A 45 0.82 22.28 30.43
CA TYR A 45 -0.18 22.90 31.30
C TYR A 45 -0.28 22.12 32.62
N PRO A 46 -0.71 22.75 33.73
CA PRO A 46 -1.08 22.01 34.93
C PRO A 46 -2.29 21.11 34.64
N ASP A 47 -2.39 20.01 35.37
CA ASP A 47 -3.59 19.17 35.36
C ASP A 47 -4.81 19.99 35.81
N ILE A 48 -6.00 19.67 35.29
CA ILE A 48 -7.24 20.38 35.65
C ILE A 48 -7.50 20.35 37.17
N SER A 49 -7.08 19.29 37.85
CA SER A 49 -7.15 19.15 39.31
C SER A 49 -6.27 20.15 40.08
N LEU A 50 -5.22 20.69 39.45
CA LEU A 50 -4.29 21.66 40.06
C LEU A 50 -4.69 23.12 39.80
N VAL A 51 -5.71 23.37 38.95
CA VAL A 51 -6.09 24.72 38.54
C VAL A 51 -6.60 25.55 39.72
N SER A 52 -7.50 24.99 40.54
CA SER A 52 -8.04 25.71 41.71
C SER A 52 -6.96 25.99 42.75
N SER A 53 -6.09 25.02 43.05
CA SER A 53 -4.96 25.21 43.98
C SER A 53 -3.93 26.23 43.46
N LEU A 54 -3.67 26.24 42.15
CA LEU A 54 -2.82 27.25 41.51
C LEU A 54 -3.42 28.65 41.64
N CYS A 55 -4.73 28.79 41.44
CA CYS A 55 -5.44 30.05 41.61
C CYS A 55 -5.40 30.55 43.07
N GLU A 56 -5.57 29.66 44.05
CA GLU A 56 -5.48 29.99 45.48
C GLU A 56 -4.08 30.50 45.86
N VAL A 57 -3.02 29.78 45.47
CA VAL A 57 -1.63 30.16 45.80
C VAL A 57 -1.22 31.48 45.15
N LEU A 58 -1.74 31.76 43.95
CA LEU A 58 -1.45 32.99 43.21
C LEU A 58 -2.42 34.15 43.52
N GLU A 59 -3.45 33.90 44.35
CA GLU A 59 -4.54 34.82 44.68
C GLU A 59 -5.20 35.45 43.44
N ILE A 60 -5.59 34.61 42.50
CA ILE A 60 -6.32 34.99 41.28
C ILE A 60 -7.60 34.19 41.17
N THR A 61 -8.57 34.71 40.41
CA THR A 61 -9.78 33.93 40.11
C THR A 61 -9.53 32.97 38.94
N GLU A 62 -10.22 31.84 38.92
CA GLU A 62 -10.20 30.92 37.77
C GLU A 62 -10.61 31.64 36.47
N HIS A 63 -11.58 32.56 36.57
CA HIS A 63 -11.97 33.43 35.45
C HIS A 63 -10.80 34.32 34.99
N GLU A 64 -10.06 34.95 35.89
CA GLU A 64 -8.87 35.74 35.56
C GLU A 64 -7.80 34.88 34.89
N LEU A 65 -7.53 33.67 35.40
CA LEU A 65 -6.56 32.72 34.82
C LEU A 65 -6.95 32.30 33.38
N ILE A 66 -8.22 31.95 33.16
CA ILE A 66 -8.72 31.49 31.87
C ILE A 66 -8.77 32.63 30.85
N THR A 67 -9.23 33.82 31.26
CA THR A 67 -9.45 34.95 30.33
C THR A 67 -8.14 35.66 29.96
N SER A 68 -7.16 35.64 30.87
CA SER A 68 -5.84 36.25 30.66
C SER A 68 -4.87 35.35 29.88
N SER A 69 -5.11 34.04 29.86
CA SER A 69 -4.27 33.08 29.16
C SER A 69 -4.69 32.88 27.71
N GLU A 70 -3.84 33.24 26.74
CA GLU A 70 -4.08 32.86 25.35
C GLU A 70 -3.76 31.37 25.11
N ASP A 71 -4.73 30.64 24.55
CA ASP A 71 -4.52 29.29 23.98
C ASP A 71 -3.72 29.40 22.67
N THR A 72 -2.41 29.58 22.82
CA THR A 72 -1.44 29.67 21.71
C THR A 72 -1.41 28.40 20.86
N GLY A 73 -1.67 27.24 21.46
CA GLY A 73 -1.71 25.95 20.77
C GLY A 73 -2.84 25.88 19.75
N ARG A 74 -4.06 26.28 20.14
CA ARG A 74 -5.21 26.31 19.23
C ARG A 74 -5.05 27.31 18.09
N LYS A 75 -4.56 28.52 18.37
CA LYS A 75 -4.30 29.52 17.32
C LYS A 75 -3.22 29.05 16.34
N GLU A 76 -2.17 28.39 16.83
CA GLU A 76 -1.12 27.84 15.98
C GLU A 76 -1.66 26.69 15.11
N MET A 77 -2.46 25.78 15.67
CA MET A 77 -3.15 24.73 14.88
C MET A 77 -4.09 25.33 13.82
N GLU A 78 -4.86 26.37 14.16
CA GLU A 78 -5.72 27.06 13.19
C GLU A 78 -4.93 27.78 12.10
N ARG A 79 -3.79 28.38 12.46
CA ARG A 79 -2.86 29.03 11.53
C ARG A 79 -2.23 28.01 10.60
N GLN A 80 -1.75 26.88 11.12
CA GLN A 80 -1.21 25.77 10.34
C GLN A 80 -2.28 25.19 9.40
N ALA A 81 -3.50 24.96 9.88
CA ALA A 81 -4.60 24.49 9.04
C ALA A 81 -5.00 25.51 7.95
N LYS A 82 -4.92 26.82 8.23
CA LYS A 82 -5.13 27.87 7.23
C LYS A 82 -3.99 27.90 6.20
N ASN A 83 -2.74 27.81 6.63
CA ASN A 83 -1.56 27.78 5.76
C ASN A 83 -1.58 26.54 4.86
N PHE A 84 -1.87 25.36 5.41
CA PHE A 84 -2.01 24.12 4.66
C PHE A 84 -3.13 24.20 3.62
N ARG A 85 -4.31 24.73 4.00
CA ARG A 85 -5.42 24.96 3.05
C ARG A 85 -5.05 25.94 1.93
N ARG A 86 -4.32 27.01 2.25
CA ARG A 86 -3.80 27.96 1.25
C ARG A 86 -2.81 27.28 0.32
N LEU A 87 -1.85 26.53 0.85
CA LEU A 87 -0.85 25.80 0.08
C LEU A 87 -1.51 24.81 -0.89
N ILE A 88 -2.46 24.01 -0.42
CA ILE A 88 -3.25 23.11 -1.26
C ILE A 88 -4.00 23.87 -2.36
N LYS A 89 -4.67 24.98 -2.02
CA LYS A 89 -5.42 25.76 -3.00
C LYS A 89 -4.50 26.35 -4.07
N THR A 90 -3.38 26.94 -3.66
CA THR A 90 -2.37 27.48 -4.57
C THR A 90 -1.78 26.38 -5.46
N TYR A 91 -1.42 25.25 -4.86
CA TYR A 91 -0.95 24.06 -5.59
C TYR A 91 -1.97 23.64 -6.67
N SER A 92 -3.24 23.43 -6.31
CA SER A 92 -4.27 23.04 -7.27
C SER A 92 -4.49 24.08 -8.37
N ILE A 93 -4.48 25.38 -8.03
CA ILE A 93 -4.60 26.46 -9.04
C ILE A 93 -3.43 26.43 -10.02
N VAL A 94 -2.19 26.26 -9.55
CA VAL A 94 -1.01 26.16 -10.42
C VAL A 94 -1.17 25.00 -11.39
N PHE A 95 -1.55 23.81 -10.91
CA PHE A 95 -1.78 22.66 -11.80
C PHE A 95 -2.93 22.89 -12.79
N TYR A 96 -4.04 23.50 -12.36
CA TYR A 96 -5.14 23.83 -13.29
C TYR A 96 -4.72 24.79 -14.40
N VAL A 97 -3.92 25.81 -14.08
CA VAL A 97 -3.39 26.74 -15.07
C VAL A 97 -2.43 26.02 -16.03
N LEU A 98 -1.55 25.16 -15.51
CA LEU A 98 -0.62 24.39 -16.34
C LEU A 98 -1.34 23.44 -17.30
N TYR A 99 -2.30 22.65 -16.80
CA TYR A 99 -3.13 21.76 -17.63
C TYR A 99 -3.96 22.56 -18.65
N GLY A 100 -4.63 23.63 -18.21
CA GLY A 100 -5.40 24.49 -19.11
C GLY A 100 -4.56 25.10 -20.23
N ALA A 101 -3.35 25.61 -19.90
CA ALA A 101 -2.43 26.16 -20.90
C ALA A 101 -1.95 25.09 -21.88
N GLY A 102 -1.62 23.88 -21.39
CA GLY A 102 -1.25 22.73 -22.21
C GLY A 102 -2.34 22.33 -23.21
N LEU A 103 -3.57 22.14 -22.73
CA LEU A 103 -4.72 21.80 -23.57
C LEU A 103 -5.04 22.87 -24.61
N ILE A 104 -5.06 24.14 -24.21
CA ILE A 104 -5.36 25.24 -25.15
C ILE A 104 -4.28 25.34 -26.22
N SER A 105 -3.00 25.24 -25.84
CA SER A 105 -1.89 25.25 -26.78
C SER A 105 -1.99 24.09 -27.78
N CYS A 106 -2.22 22.86 -27.29
CA CYS A 106 -2.35 21.68 -28.14
C CYS A 106 -3.58 21.74 -29.05
N PHE A 107 -4.70 22.27 -28.55
CA PHE A 107 -5.92 22.49 -29.32
C PHE A 107 -5.66 23.43 -30.51
N ILE A 108 -5.04 24.58 -30.26
CA ILE A 108 -4.73 25.58 -31.29
C ILE A 108 -3.75 25.01 -32.32
N VAL A 109 -2.65 24.40 -31.88
CA VAL A 109 -1.64 23.84 -32.79
C VAL A 109 -2.23 22.72 -33.64
N ASN A 110 -3.01 21.81 -33.05
CA ASN A 110 -3.60 20.71 -33.80
C ASN A 110 -4.60 21.22 -34.86
N LEU A 111 -5.45 22.18 -34.51
CA LEU A 111 -6.40 22.77 -35.44
C LEU A 111 -5.71 23.60 -36.55
N ALA A 112 -4.63 24.30 -36.21
CA ALA A 112 -3.87 25.10 -37.17
C ALA A 112 -3.10 24.26 -38.17
N VAL A 113 -2.51 23.14 -37.73
CA VAL A 113 -1.65 22.28 -38.58
C VAL A 113 -2.47 21.23 -39.33
N ASN A 114 -3.38 20.53 -38.65
CA ASN A 114 -4.10 19.38 -39.20
C ASN A 114 -5.54 19.70 -39.63
N HIS A 115 -6.05 20.90 -39.30
CA HIS A 115 -7.45 21.30 -39.54
C HIS A 115 -8.48 20.31 -38.96
N ALA A 116 -8.07 19.47 -38.01
CA ALA A 116 -8.87 18.43 -37.38
C ALA A 116 -8.32 18.11 -35.98
N LEU A 117 -9.15 17.51 -35.12
CA LEU A 117 -8.76 17.11 -33.77
C LEU A 117 -8.21 15.68 -33.74
N THR A 118 -7.04 15.46 -34.33
CA THR A 118 -6.40 14.12 -34.39
C THR A 118 -5.67 13.75 -33.08
N TRP A 119 -4.47 14.28 -32.83
CA TRP A 119 -3.66 13.93 -31.66
C TRP A 119 -4.07 14.68 -30.38
N PHE A 120 -4.96 15.68 -30.47
CA PHE A 120 -5.49 16.42 -29.32
C PHE A 120 -6.07 15.49 -28.23
N PHE A 121 -6.80 14.45 -28.63
CA PHE A 121 -7.40 13.51 -27.68
C PHE A 121 -6.35 12.71 -26.90
N ILE A 122 -5.16 12.47 -27.48
CA ILE A 122 -4.05 11.81 -26.77
C ILE A 122 -3.58 12.71 -25.63
N VAL A 123 -3.37 14.00 -25.90
CA VAL A 123 -2.96 14.97 -24.88
C VAL A 123 -4.02 15.11 -23.80
N LEU A 124 -5.30 15.21 -24.19
CA LEU A 124 -6.41 15.27 -23.24
C LEU A 124 -6.42 14.07 -22.29
N ALA A 125 -6.29 12.85 -22.82
CA ALA A 125 -6.27 11.65 -22.00
C ALA A 125 -5.01 11.57 -21.13
N ALA A 126 -3.85 12.01 -21.62
CA ALA A 126 -2.60 12.07 -20.86
C ALA A 126 -2.67 13.08 -19.71
N GLU A 127 -3.30 14.23 -19.92
CA GLU A 127 -3.54 15.22 -18.87
C GLU A 127 -4.54 14.71 -17.83
N LEU A 128 -5.59 14.00 -18.23
CA LEU A 128 -6.50 13.33 -17.29
C LEU A 128 -5.77 12.31 -16.41
N LEU A 129 -4.83 11.56 -17.00
CA LEU A 129 -3.98 10.62 -16.27
C LEU A 129 -3.11 11.35 -15.23
N ALA A 130 -2.44 12.43 -15.63
CA ALA A 130 -1.63 13.22 -14.71
C ALA A 130 -2.49 13.85 -13.59
N PHE A 131 -3.64 14.42 -13.95
CA PHE A 131 -4.61 15.03 -13.03
C PHE A 131 -5.09 14.04 -11.96
N SER A 132 -5.30 12.77 -12.34
CA SER A 132 -5.77 11.72 -11.43
C SER A 132 -4.82 11.48 -10.25
N LEU A 133 -3.50 11.70 -10.44
CA LEU A 133 -2.48 11.49 -9.41
C LEU A 133 -2.07 12.77 -8.67
N THR A 134 -2.14 13.93 -9.33
CA THR A 134 -1.65 15.21 -8.76
C THR A 134 -2.74 15.97 -8.01
N VAL A 135 -3.85 16.26 -8.67
CA VAL A 135 -4.88 17.19 -8.16
C VAL A 135 -6.07 16.43 -7.58
N LEU A 136 -6.52 15.35 -8.21
CA LEU A 136 -7.69 14.60 -7.76
C LEU A 136 -7.61 14.15 -6.28
N PRO A 137 -6.49 13.59 -5.76
CA PRO A 137 -6.43 13.15 -4.36
C PRO A 137 -6.68 14.27 -3.36
N VAL A 138 -6.35 15.51 -3.75
CA VAL A 138 -6.47 16.72 -2.94
C VAL A 138 -7.92 17.25 -2.95
N LEU A 139 -8.66 17.05 -4.04
CA LEU A 139 -10.07 17.45 -4.17
C LEU A 139 -11.02 16.52 -3.40
N LEU A 140 -10.64 15.25 -3.26
CA LEU A 140 -11.47 14.26 -2.59
C LEU A 140 -11.56 14.55 -1.10
N LYS A 141 -12.74 14.96 -0.63
CA LYS A 141 -12.99 15.29 0.79
C LYS A 141 -13.26 14.06 1.68
N LYS A 142 -13.58 12.89 1.11
CA LYS A 142 -14.22 11.74 1.79
C LYS A 142 -13.27 10.62 2.25
N GLN A 143 -13.82 9.67 3.00
CA GLN A 143 -13.34 8.30 3.18
C GLN A 143 -13.21 7.60 1.80
N ASN A 144 -12.21 6.73 1.62
CA ASN A 144 -11.86 6.03 0.36
C ASN A 144 -11.12 6.84 -0.72
N ARG A 145 -10.39 7.91 -0.35
CA ARG A 145 -9.59 8.70 -1.31
C ARG A 145 -8.66 7.83 -2.16
N GLY A 146 -7.95 6.90 -1.53
CA GLY A 146 -7.02 6.01 -2.22
C GLY A 146 -7.70 5.16 -3.30
N VAL A 147 -8.86 4.55 -2.99
CA VAL A 147 -9.61 3.72 -3.94
C VAL A 147 -10.08 4.55 -5.13
N LEU A 148 -10.62 5.74 -4.88
CA LEU A 148 -11.18 6.58 -5.93
C LEU A 148 -10.09 7.22 -6.80
N THR A 149 -8.96 7.64 -6.20
CA THR A 149 -7.77 8.06 -6.94
C THR A 149 -7.24 6.94 -7.82
N PHE A 150 -7.11 5.73 -7.28
CA PHE A 150 -6.66 4.56 -8.04
C PHE A 150 -7.62 4.22 -9.19
N ALA A 151 -8.93 4.24 -8.94
CA ALA A 151 -9.94 4.00 -9.96
C ALA A 151 -9.86 5.03 -11.09
N ALA A 152 -9.72 6.32 -10.74
CA ALA A 152 -9.55 7.39 -11.73
C ALA A 152 -8.24 7.26 -12.52
N PHE A 153 -7.15 6.89 -11.86
CA PHE A 153 -5.87 6.60 -12.51
C PHE A 153 -6.00 5.42 -13.50
N PHE A 154 -6.60 4.32 -13.07
CA PHE A 154 -6.82 3.15 -13.92
C PHE A 154 -7.71 3.47 -15.13
N LEU A 155 -8.80 4.22 -14.92
CA LEU A 155 -9.70 4.64 -16.00
C LEU A 155 -9.02 5.59 -16.98
N SER A 156 -8.29 6.59 -16.49
CA SER A 156 -7.58 7.55 -17.35
C SER A 156 -6.42 6.90 -18.11
N LEU A 157 -5.71 5.94 -17.52
CA LEU A 157 -4.67 5.16 -18.20
C LEU A 157 -5.26 4.34 -19.35
N ASN A 158 -6.37 3.64 -19.10
CA ASN A 158 -7.04 2.86 -20.14
C ASN A 158 -7.66 3.77 -21.22
N LEU A 159 -8.19 4.94 -20.85
CA LEU A 159 -8.66 5.93 -21.82
C LEU A 159 -7.51 6.41 -22.73
N LEU A 160 -6.36 6.73 -22.15
CA LEU A 160 -5.17 7.13 -22.92
C LEU A 160 -4.76 6.04 -23.90
N LEU A 161 -4.69 4.79 -23.44
CA LEU A 161 -4.31 3.66 -24.30
C LEU A 161 -5.35 3.37 -25.38
N LEU A 162 -6.64 3.52 -25.08
CA LEU A 162 -7.70 3.42 -26.08
C LEU A 162 -7.56 4.47 -27.17
N VAL A 163 -7.34 5.73 -26.78
CA VAL A 163 -7.15 6.84 -27.73
C VAL A 163 -5.90 6.61 -28.58
N CYS A 164 -4.79 6.18 -27.99
CA CYS A 164 -3.57 5.82 -28.74
C CYS A 164 -3.82 4.66 -29.72
N CYS A 165 -4.60 3.66 -29.31
CA CYS A 165 -4.97 2.53 -30.17
C CYS A 165 -5.80 3.00 -31.38
N ILE A 166 -6.81 3.85 -31.17
CA ILE A 166 -7.63 4.42 -32.24
C ILE A 166 -6.77 5.29 -33.17
N TYR A 167 -5.93 6.15 -32.61
CA TYR A 167 -5.08 7.05 -33.38
C TYR A 167 -4.08 6.31 -34.29
N THR A 168 -3.53 5.19 -33.81
CA THR A 168 -2.60 4.35 -34.59
C THR A 168 -3.31 3.39 -35.54
N GLY A 169 -4.64 3.33 -35.54
CA GLY A 169 -5.42 2.35 -36.29
C GLY A 169 -5.21 0.91 -35.80
N GLY A 170 -4.75 0.73 -34.56
CA GLY A 170 -4.45 -0.57 -33.97
C GLY A 170 -5.69 -1.27 -33.42
N ASN A 171 -5.55 -2.57 -33.16
CA ASN A 171 -6.55 -3.44 -32.53
C ASN A 171 -6.04 -4.06 -31.21
N TRP A 172 -4.95 -3.53 -30.65
CA TRP A 172 -4.25 -4.07 -29.47
C TRP A 172 -4.87 -3.63 -28.14
N PHE A 173 -5.85 -2.72 -28.11
CA PHE A 173 -6.41 -2.22 -26.86
C PHE A 173 -6.96 -3.33 -25.95
N GLY A 174 -7.64 -4.33 -26.51
CA GLY A 174 -8.27 -5.40 -25.74
C GLY A 174 -7.29 -6.20 -24.89
N ILE A 175 -6.18 -6.64 -25.48
CA ILE A 175 -5.13 -7.38 -24.75
C ILE A 175 -4.50 -6.50 -23.68
N THR A 176 -4.20 -5.23 -23.99
CA THR A 176 -3.61 -4.28 -23.03
C THR A 176 -4.54 -3.99 -21.86
N PHE A 177 -5.84 -3.78 -22.11
CA PHE A 177 -6.85 -3.58 -21.06
C PHE A 177 -6.90 -4.77 -20.10
N ILE A 178 -6.96 -6.00 -20.64
CA ILE A 178 -7.02 -7.22 -19.83
C ILE A 178 -5.72 -7.40 -19.02
N SER A 179 -4.56 -7.09 -19.63
CA SER A 179 -3.25 -7.16 -18.98
C SER A 179 -3.13 -6.18 -17.81
N LEU A 180 -3.59 -4.94 -18.01
CA LEU A 180 -3.63 -3.92 -16.96
C LEU A 180 -4.63 -4.29 -15.87
N LEU A 181 -5.80 -4.83 -16.22
CA LEU A 181 -6.80 -5.29 -15.27
C LEU A 181 -6.24 -6.42 -14.40
N PHE A 182 -5.58 -7.41 -15.01
CA PHE A 182 -4.91 -8.49 -14.28
C PHE A 182 -3.86 -7.94 -13.31
N GLY A 183 -2.94 -7.09 -13.77
CA GLY A 183 -1.92 -6.49 -12.91
C GLY A 183 -2.51 -5.63 -11.78
N ALA A 184 -3.56 -4.87 -12.07
CA ALA A 184 -4.27 -4.05 -11.08
C ALA A 184 -4.94 -4.93 -10.00
N VAL A 185 -5.59 -6.02 -10.40
CA VAL A 185 -6.26 -6.90 -9.45
C VAL A 185 -5.26 -7.64 -8.58
N VAL A 186 -4.21 -8.24 -9.16
CA VAL A 186 -3.16 -8.95 -8.42
C VAL A 186 -2.51 -8.05 -7.35
N VAL A 187 -2.20 -6.80 -7.71
CA VAL A 187 -1.50 -5.89 -6.80
C VAL A 187 -2.45 -5.26 -5.77
N PHE A 188 -3.64 -4.80 -6.19
CA PHE A 188 -4.45 -3.91 -5.35
C PHE A 188 -5.67 -4.60 -4.70
N LEU A 189 -6.19 -5.69 -5.26
CA LEU A 189 -7.34 -6.40 -4.68
C LEU A 189 -7.10 -6.87 -3.24
N PRO A 190 -5.92 -7.41 -2.85
CA PRO A 190 -5.67 -7.82 -1.46
C PRO A 190 -5.84 -6.71 -0.43
N PHE A 191 -5.64 -5.45 -0.85
CA PHE A 191 -5.84 -4.28 -0.01
C PHE A 191 -7.31 -3.86 0.03
N PHE A 192 -7.98 -3.80 -1.13
CA PHE A 192 -9.36 -3.31 -1.24
C PHE A 192 -10.42 -4.32 -0.80
N ILE A 193 -10.14 -5.63 -0.84
CA ILE A 193 -11.09 -6.68 -0.43
C ILE A 193 -11.48 -6.62 1.05
N ARG A 194 -10.73 -5.86 1.85
CA ARG A 194 -11.05 -5.61 3.27
C ARG A 194 -12.28 -4.72 3.41
N ASP A 195 -12.40 -3.72 2.53
CA ASP A 195 -13.42 -2.67 2.56
C ASP A 195 -14.63 -2.99 1.67
N LEU A 196 -14.54 -4.05 0.85
CA LEU A 196 -15.62 -4.51 -0.01
C LEU A 196 -16.79 -5.09 0.83
N PRO A 197 -18.04 -4.66 0.59
CA PRO A 197 -19.22 -5.22 1.24
C PRO A 197 -19.51 -6.61 0.67
N LEU A 198 -18.89 -7.64 1.26
CA LEU A 198 -19.06 -9.03 0.85
C LEU A 198 -20.23 -9.69 1.60
N PRO A 199 -20.94 -10.65 0.96
CA PRO A 199 -21.92 -11.50 1.63
C PRO A 199 -21.29 -12.23 2.83
N GLU A 200 -22.07 -12.50 3.89
CA GLU A 200 -21.56 -13.12 5.13
C GLU A 200 -20.79 -14.43 4.88
N LYS A 201 -21.26 -15.27 3.95
CA LYS A 201 -20.60 -16.54 3.57
C LYS A 201 -19.23 -16.34 2.91
N ALA A 202 -19.03 -15.22 2.21
CA ALA A 202 -17.81 -14.90 1.49
C ALA A 202 -16.77 -14.16 2.36
N TYR A 203 -17.20 -13.58 3.49
CA TYR A 203 -16.34 -12.76 4.34
C TYR A 203 -15.14 -13.54 4.92
N GLY A 204 -15.32 -14.83 5.22
CA GLY A 204 -14.24 -15.72 5.70
C GLY A 204 -13.25 -16.17 4.63
N HIS A 205 -13.61 -16.01 3.35
CA HIS A 205 -12.93 -16.60 2.18
C HIS A 205 -12.25 -15.55 1.29
N LYS A 206 -11.95 -14.34 1.80
CA LYS A 206 -11.34 -13.25 1.02
C LYS A 206 -10.09 -13.67 0.23
N VAL A 207 -9.18 -14.43 0.86
CA VAL A 207 -7.96 -14.92 0.21
C VAL A 207 -8.28 -15.86 -0.96
N LEU A 208 -9.27 -16.74 -0.79
CA LEU A 208 -9.73 -17.65 -1.85
C LEU A 208 -10.30 -16.85 -3.03
N ILE A 209 -11.07 -15.79 -2.75
CA ILE A 209 -11.65 -14.92 -3.77
C ILE A 209 -10.56 -14.20 -4.57
N CYS A 210 -9.51 -13.69 -3.90
CA CYS A 210 -8.35 -13.09 -4.59
C CYS A 210 -7.71 -14.09 -5.57
N PHE A 211 -7.35 -15.28 -5.08
CA PHE A 211 -6.71 -16.31 -5.93
C PHE A 211 -7.59 -16.76 -7.09
N ALA A 212 -8.90 -16.90 -6.85
CA ALA A 212 -9.86 -17.25 -7.90
C ALA A 212 -9.95 -16.16 -8.98
N LEU A 213 -10.04 -14.89 -8.58
CA LEU A 213 -10.09 -13.76 -9.51
C LEU A 213 -8.78 -13.60 -10.27
N ASP A 214 -7.63 -13.72 -9.60
CA ASP A 214 -6.30 -13.66 -10.24
C ASP A 214 -6.16 -14.77 -11.29
N THR A 215 -6.59 -16.00 -10.96
CA THR A 215 -6.54 -17.14 -11.89
C THR A 215 -7.49 -16.92 -13.08
N LEU A 216 -8.71 -16.44 -12.84
CA LEU A 216 -9.67 -16.14 -13.91
C LEU A 216 -9.15 -15.06 -14.86
N LEU A 217 -8.54 -14.00 -14.32
CA LEU A 217 -7.97 -12.91 -15.11
C LEU A 217 -6.70 -13.35 -15.85
N LEU A 218 -5.90 -14.25 -15.28
CA LEU A 218 -4.78 -14.86 -15.98
C LEU A 218 -5.25 -15.72 -17.16
N ILE A 219 -6.32 -16.50 -16.98
CA ILE A 219 -6.96 -17.26 -18.07
C ILE A 219 -7.44 -16.31 -19.17
N LEU A 220 -8.13 -15.23 -18.80
CA LEU A 220 -8.61 -14.23 -19.74
C LEU A 220 -7.45 -13.53 -20.46
N LEU A 221 -6.36 -13.23 -19.75
CA LEU A 221 -5.15 -12.64 -20.30
C LEU A 221 -4.54 -13.54 -21.38
N VAL A 222 -4.27 -14.81 -21.07
CA VAL A 222 -3.69 -15.77 -22.04
C VAL A 222 -4.64 -16.00 -23.21
N ALA A 223 -5.95 -16.13 -22.97
CA ALA A 223 -6.95 -16.24 -24.03
C ALA A 223 -6.94 -15.02 -24.96
N SER A 224 -6.86 -13.81 -24.40
CA SER A 224 -6.80 -12.57 -25.16
C SER A 224 -5.49 -12.42 -25.94
N ALA A 225 -4.37 -12.88 -25.38
CA ALA A 225 -3.07 -12.87 -26.03
C ALA A 225 -3.05 -13.80 -27.25
N LEU A 226 -3.49 -15.05 -27.07
CA LEU A 226 -3.58 -16.01 -28.17
C LEU A 226 -4.62 -15.57 -29.22
N ALA A 227 -5.69 -14.91 -28.80
CA ALA A 227 -6.67 -14.35 -29.73
C ALA A 227 -6.11 -13.19 -30.55
N TYR A 228 -5.19 -12.41 -29.99
CA TYR A 228 -4.52 -11.29 -30.66
C TYR A 228 -3.45 -11.77 -31.65
N THR A 229 -2.69 -12.82 -31.31
CA THR A 229 -1.66 -13.40 -32.20
C THR A 229 -2.23 -14.32 -33.28
N GLY A 230 -3.54 -14.59 -33.28
CA GLY A 230 -4.18 -15.52 -34.22
C GLY A 230 -4.07 -17.00 -33.84
N SER A 231 -3.54 -17.31 -32.66
CA SER A 231 -3.24 -18.67 -32.18
C SER A 231 -4.33 -19.25 -31.26
N ARG A 232 -5.61 -18.93 -31.49
CA ARG A 232 -6.73 -19.31 -30.59
C ARG A 232 -6.87 -20.82 -30.36
N SER A 233 -6.50 -21.64 -31.33
CA SER A 233 -6.54 -23.10 -31.24
C SER A 233 -5.63 -23.66 -30.15
N LEU A 234 -4.51 -22.98 -29.88
CA LEU A 234 -3.52 -23.41 -28.88
C LEU A 234 -3.98 -23.15 -27.44
N PHE A 235 -5.07 -22.43 -27.23
CA PHE A 235 -5.54 -22.07 -25.88
C PHE A 235 -5.83 -23.30 -25.01
N PHE A 236 -6.50 -24.32 -25.55
CA PHE A 236 -6.83 -25.52 -24.78
C PHE A 236 -5.65 -26.50 -24.69
N GLN A 237 -4.77 -26.53 -25.69
CA GLN A 237 -3.67 -27.50 -25.76
C GLN A 237 -2.42 -27.04 -25.01
N GLU A 238 -2.10 -25.75 -25.10
CA GLU A 238 -0.87 -25.18 -24.55
C GLU A 238 -1.18 -24.17 -23.44
N GLY A 239 -2.10 -23.23 -23.69
CA GLY A 239 -2.39 -22.13 -22.77
C GLY A 239 -2.96 -22.56 -21.42
N LEU A 240 -4.06 -23.33 -21.43
CA LEU A 240 -4.72 -23.80 -20.20
C LEU A 240 -3.82 -24.70 -19.35
N PRO A 241 -3.15 -25.73 -19.90
CA PRO A 241 -2.22 -26.55 -19.13
C PRO A 241 -1.07 -25.73 -18.53
N ALA A 242 -0.49 -24.80 -19.29
CA ALA A 242 0.57 -23.90 -18.80
C ALA A 242 0.07 -23.04 -17.63
N ILE A 243 -1.13 -22.46 -17.74
CA ILE A 243 -1.73 -21.66 -16.66
C ILE A 243 -1.95 -22.52 -15.42
N PHE A 244 -2.60 -23.68 -15.54
CA PHE A 244 -2.91 -24.53 -14.39
C PHE A 244 -1.65 -25.01 -13.68
N PHE A 245 -0.64 -25.43 -14.44
CA PHE A 245 0.66 -25.80 -13.87
C PHE A 245 1.34 -24.59 -13.21
N GLY A 246 1.30 -23.42 -13.85
CA GLY A 246 1.82 -22.16 -13.33
C GLY A 246 1.23 -21.74 -11.99
N VAL A 247 -0.10 -21.83 -11.85
CA VAL A 247 -0.79 -21.38 -10.62
C VAL A 247 -0.86 -22.45 -9.53
N ALA A 248 -0.67 -23.73 -9.87
CA ALA A 248 -0.77 -24.87 -8.95
C ALA A 248 0.02 -24.69 -7.64
N PRO A 249 1.33 -24.36 -7.63
CA PRO A 249 2.07 -24.22 -6.38
C PRO A 249 1.47 -23.12 -5.49
N PHE A 250 1.06 -21.98 -6.07
CA PHE A 250 0.48 -20.88 -5.31
C PHE A 250 -0.87 -21.25 -4.70
N TRP A 251 -1.71 -21.99 -5.41
CA TRP A 251 -2.97 -22.51 -4.87
C TRP A 251 -2.74 -23.49 -3.72
N ILE A 252 -1.80 -24.44 -3.87
CA ILE A 252 -1.48 -25.40 -2.82
C ILE A 252 -0.91 -24.67 -1.59
N MET A 253 0.00 -23.70 -1.79
CA MET A 253 0.53 -22.87 -0.70
C MET A 253 -0.59 -22.12 0.03
N MET A 254 -1.52 -21.48 -0.70
CA MET A 254 -2.66 -20.80 -0.11
C MET A 254 -3.50 -21.76 0.74
N LEU A 255 -3.77 -22.97 0.24
CA LEU A 255 -4.52 -23.99 0.97
C LEU A 255 -3.81 -24.42 2.25
N VAL A 256 -2.50 -24.69 2.17
CA VAL A 256 -1.65 -25.05 3.31
C VAL A 256 -1.64 -23.92 4.34
N ILE A 257 -1.36 -22.69 3.93
CA ILE A 257 -1.22 -21.54 4.83
C ILE A 257 -2.54 -21.25 5.54
N ARG A 258 -3.67 -21.29 4.81
CA ARG A 258 -4.97 -20.83 5.31
C ARG A 258 -5.80 -21.91 6.00
N TYR A 259 -5.86 -23.12 5.46
CA TYR A 259 -6.85 -24.13 5.90
C TYR A 259 -6.27 -25.25 6.75
N THR A 260 -4.95 -25.45 6.77
CA THR A 260 -4.35 -26.47 7.64
C THR A 260 -4.16 -25.95 9.07
N LYS A 261 -4.42 -26.82 10.04
CA LYS A 261 -4.32 -26.53 11.49
C LYS A 261 -2.96 -26.95 12.08
N ILE A 262 -1.87 -26.69 11.35
CA ILE A 262 -0.50 -26.98 11.78
C ILE A 262 0.27 -25.69 12.13
N ASN A 263 1.40 -25.84 12.84
CA ASN A 263 2.29 -24.74 13.19
C ASN A 263 2.81 -24.00 11.93
N GLY A 264 2.99 -22.68 12.03
CA GLY A 264 3.61 -21.85 10.99
C GLY A 264 4.95 -22.38 10.48
N LEU A 265 5.79 -22.94 11.35
CA LEU A 265 7.08 -23.53 10.91
C LEU A 265 6.89 -24.74 9.98
N PHE A 266 5.92 -25.61 10.27
CA PHE A 266 5.57 -26.72 9.36
C PHE A 266 4.95 -26.22 8.06
N LYS A 267 4.11 -25.17 8.11
CA LYS A 267 3.57 -24.55 6.89
C LYS A 267 4.69 -24.03 5.99
N THR A 268 5.66 -23.32 6.57
CA THR A 268 6.84 -22.82 5.84
C THR A 268 7.65 -23.96 5.22
N SER A 269 7.90 -25.04 5.97
CA SER A 269 8.60 -26.23 5.47
C SER A 269 7.89 -26.83 4.25
N ILE A 270 6.57 -27.05 4.32
CA ILE A 270 5.78 -27.58 3.20
C ILE A 270 5.84 -26.64 1.98
N CYS A 271 5.69 -25.33 2.19
CA CYS A 271 5.76 -24.35 1.11
C CYS A 271 7.14 -24.32 0.43
N LEU A 272 8.23 -24.46 1.19
CA LEU A 272 9.60 -24.50 0.65
C LEU A 272 9.83 -25.77 -0.19
N ILE A 273 9.42 -26.94 0.30
CA ILE A 273 9.53 -28.19 -0.46
C ILE A 273 8.75 -28.09 -1.76
N LEU A 274 7.50 -27.61 -1.67
CA LEU A 274 6.64 -27.45 -2.84
C LEU A 274 7.25 -26.52 -3.89
N MET A 275 7.78 -25.36 -3.50
CA MET A 275 8.43 -24.45 -4.43
C MET A 275 9.72 -25.04 -5.03
N GLY A 276 10.48 -25.81 -4.25
CA GLY A 276 11.74 -26.40 -4.73
C GLY A 276 11.49 -27.50 -5.76
N VAL A 277 10.48 -28.34 -5.51
CA VAL A 277 10.02 -29.35 -6.46
C VAL A 277 9.45 -28.69 -7.71
N TYR A 278 8.62 -27.66 -7.54
CA TYR A 278 8.03 -26.93 -8.67
C TYR A 278 9.11 -26.33 -9.59
N GLU A 279 10.07 -25.58 -9.03
CA GLU A 279 11.15 -24.96 -9.80
C GLU A 279 11.99 -26.00 -10.55
N PHE A 280 12.27 -27.14 -9.91
CA PHE A 280 13.05 -28.21 -10.52
C PHE A 280 12.40 -28.79 -11.78
N PHE A 281 11.07 -28.98 -11.74
CA PHE A 281 10.31 -29.55 -12.86
C PHE A 281 9.74 -28.52 -13.83
N LEU A 282 9.82 -27.22 -13.50
CA LEU A 282 9.18 -26.14 -14.25
C LEU A 282 9.50 -26.24 -15.74
N ASN A 283 10.79 -26.21 -16.10
CA ASN A 283 11.22 -26.22 -17.50
C ASN A 283 10.82 -27.52 -18.21
N SER A 284 11.04 -28.68 -17.59
CA SER A 284 10.68 -29.99 -18.17
C SER A 284 9.19 -30.09 -18.48
N VAL A 285 8.32 -29.59 -17.60
CA VAL A 285 6.87 -29.62 -17.83
C VAL A 285 6.49 -28.58 -18.88
N MET A 286 7.07 -27.39 -18.86
CA MET A 286 6.78 -26.35 -19.86
C MET A 286 7.23 -26.76 -21.27
N GLU A 287 8.33 -27.48 -21.41
CA GLU A 287 8.77 -28.06 -22.70
C GLU A 287 7.80 -29.12 -23.23
N VAL A 288 7.24 -29.96 -22.35
CA VAL A 288 6.20 -30.92 -22.75
C VAL A 288 4.94 -30.20 -23.20
N VAL A 289 4.53 -29.15 -22.47
CA VAL A 289 3.28 -28.43 -22.70
C VAL A 289 3.35 -27.52 -23.93
N LEU A 290 4.45 -26.77 -24.10
CA LEU A 290 4.59 -25.77 -25.16
C LEU A 290 5.30 -26.30 -26.40
N ASP A 291 6.35 -27.09 -26.23
CA ASP A 291 7.16 -27.59 -27.35
C ASP A 291 6.76 -29.00 -27.80
N HIS A 292 5.79 -29.64 -27.12
CA HIS A 292 5.37 -31.02 -27.36
C HIS A 292 6.53 -32.04 -27.33
N LYS A 293 7.59 -31.73 -26.56
CA LYS A 293 8.74 -32.62 -26.37
C LYS A 293 8.40 -33.77 -25.43
N ALA A 294 9.12 -34.88 -25.57
CA ALA A 294 9.06 -35.94 -24.57
C ALA A 294 9.60 -35.43 -23.23
N PHE A 295 8.95 -35.81 -22.12
CA PHE A 295 9.41 -35.42 -20.80
C PHE A 295 10.84 -35.91 -20.57
N SER A 296 11.73 -34.98 -20.23
CA SER A 296 13.11 -35.28 -19.86
C SER A 296 13.53 -34.46 -18.65
N LEU A 297 14.34 -35.07 -17.79
CA LEU A 297 14.94 -34.36 -16.67
C LEU A 297 16.05 -33.45 -17.18
N PRO A 298 16.27 -32.29 -16.56
CA PRO A 298 17.35 -31.41 -16.96
C PRO A 298 18.69 -32.16 -16.79
N PRO A 299 19.64 -32.02 -17.74
CA PRO A 299 20.96 -32.63 -17.60
C PRO A 299 21.68 -31.99 -16.41
N ILE A 300 22.24 -32.82 -15.53
CA ILE A 300 22.90 -32.37 -14.29
C ILE A 300 24.33 -32.91 -14.27
N LYS A 301 25.27 -31.99 -14.09
CA LYS A 301 26.69 -32.30 -13.91
C LYS A 301 27.36 -31.17 -13.16
N LEU A 302 27.43 -31.26 -11.83
CA LEU A 302 27.92 -30.17 -10.97
C LEU A 302 29.39 -29.77 -11.20
N SER A 303 30.17 -30.62 -11.87
CA SER A 303 31.54 -30.30 -12.28
C SER A 303 31.62 -29.44 -13.55
N ASP A 304 30.53 -29.31 -14.29
CA ASP A 304 30.46 -28.66 -15.60
C ASP A 304 29.35 -27.60 -15.60
N TRP A 305 29.72 -26.33 -15.70
CA TRP A 305 28.78 -25.19 -15.70
C TRP A 305 28.65 -24.54 -17.08
N SER A 306 28.92 -25.31 -18.14
CA SER A 306 28.59 -24.91 -19.51
C SER A 306 27.08 -24.75 -19.69
N PHE A 307 26.69 -24.06 -20.76
CA PHE A 307 25.29 -23.73 -21.08
C PHE A 307 24.36 -24.96 -21.09
N GLU A 308 24.87 -26.13 -21.48
CA GLU A 308 24.13 -27.39 -21.51
C GLU A 308 23.66 -27.83 -20.10
N TYR A 309 24.53 -27.73 -19.09
CA TYR A 309 24.25 -28.21 -17.72
C TYR A 309 23.85 -27.08 -16.76
N GLN A 310 24.01 -25.82 -17.17
CA GLN A 310 23.84 -24.65 -16.30
C GLN A 310 22.45 -24.61 -15.64
N SER A 311 21.37 -24.74 -16.41
CA SER A 311 20.01 -24.69 -15.87
C SER A 311 19.72 -25.86 -14.92
N GLY A 312 20.14 -27.08 -15.27
CA GLY A 312 19.95 -28.26 -14.42
C GLY A 312 20.72 -28.16 -13.11
N ASN A 313 21.96 -27.69 -13.15
CA ASN A 313 22.77 -27.45 -11.95
C ASN A 313 22.16 -26.39 -11.04
N ILE A 314 21.68 -25.27 -11.59
CA ILE A 314 21.00 -24.20 -10.82
C ILE A 314 19.75 -24.76 -10.14
N ASN A 315 18.89 -25.46 -10.88
CA ASN A 315 17.66 -26.02 -10.34
C ASN A 315 17.93 -27.05 -9.24
N LEU A 316 18.98 -27.88 -9.40
CA LEU A 316 19.42 -28.82 -8.37
C LEU A 316 19.88 -28.09 -7.09
N VAL A 317 20.65 -27.01 -7.23
CA VAL A 317 21.08 -26.22 -6.06
C VAL A 317 19.88 -25.59 -5.36
N ILE A 318 18.91 -25.06 -6.10
CA ILE A 318 17.69 -24.47 -5.54
C ILE A 318 16.89 -25.50 -4.74
N ILE A 319 16.60 -26.67 -5.32
CA ILE A 319 15.82 -27.70 -4.61
C ILE A 319 16.55 -28.22 -3.36
N LEU A 320 17.88 -28.38 -3.41
CA LEU A 320 18.68 -28.76 -2.24
C LEU A 320 18.65 -27.68 -1.15
N ALA A 321 18.79 -26.41 -1.53
CA ALA A 321 18.73 -25.29 -0.59
C ALA A 321 17.34 -25.20 0.07
N PHE A 322 16.27 -25.30 -0.72
CA PHE A 322 14.89 -25.25 -0.20
C PHE A 322 14.58 -26.46 0.68
N SER A 323 15.06 -27.66 0.31
CA SER A 323 14.93 -28.87 1.13
C SER A 323 15.68 -28.74 2.45
N GLY A 324 16.91 -28.23 2.43
CA GLY A 324 17.70 -27.98 3.64
C GLY A 324 17.01 -26.99 4.58
N MET A 325 16.54 -25.85 4.06
CA MET A 325 15.76 -24.89 4.85
C MET A 325 14.46 -25.50 5.37
N ALA A 326 13.76 -26.30 4.56
CA ALA A 326 12.53 -26.96 4.97
C ALA A 326 12.75 -27.93 6.14
N VAL A 327 13.87 -28.65 6.18
CA VAL A 327 14.24 -29.50 7.32
C VAL A 327 14.46 -28.68 8.57
N VAL A 328 15.17 -27.55 8.48
CA VAL A 328 15.38 -26.64 9.64
C VAL A 328 14.04 -26.15 10.21
N PHE A 329 13.12 -25.73 9.34
CA PHE A 329 11.78 -25.30 9.76
C PHE A 329 10.95 -26.46 10.32
N ALA A 330 11.04 -27.66 9.75
CA ALA A 330 10.34 -28.83 10.27
C ALA A 330 10.85 -29.21 11.68
N VAL A 331 12.16 -29.28 11.89
CA VAL A 331 12.79 -29.56 13.19
C VAL A 331 12.41 -28.50 14.22
N GLY A 332 12.52 -27.21 13.85
CA GLY A 332 12.05 -26.12 14.71
C GLY A 332 10.55 -26.23 15.05
N GLY A 333 9.75 -26.70 14.09
CA GLY A 333 8.33 -27.00 14.26
C GLY A 333 8.07 -28.07 15.32
N ILE A 334 8.82 -29.18 15.27
CA ILE A 334 8.78 -30.28 16.24
C ILE A 334 9.14 -29.78 17.64
N VAL A 335 10.27 -29.08 17.77
CA VAL A 335 10.75 -28.54 19.06
C VAL A 335 9.72 -27.59 19.68
N LEU A 336 9.09 -26.73 18.86
CA LEU A 336 8.08 -25.80 19.35
C LEU A 336 6.79 -26.52 19.77
N SER A 337 6.38 -27.59 19.09
CA SER A 337 5.24 -28.40 19.53
C SER A 337 5.48 -29.10 20.85
N ILE A 338 6.68 -29.67 21.06
CA ILE A 338 7.06 -30.33 22.32
C ILE A 338 7.02 -29.32 23.48
N ARG A 339 7.70 -28.17 23.34
CA ARG A 339 7.70 -27.11 24.36
C ARG A 339 6.30 -26.59 24.71
N LYS A 340 5.39 -26.55 23.73
CA LYS A 340 4.00 -26.12 23.96
C LYS A 340 3.20 -27.17 24.73
N GLN A 341 3.51 -28.46 24.54
CA GLN A 341 2.92 -29.55 25.29
C GLN A 341 3.42 -29.56 26.74
N GLU A 342 4.74 -29.45 26.95
CA GLU A 342 5.35 -29.35 28.28
C GLU A 342 4.76 -28.19 29.11
N ARG A 343 4.57 -27.01 28.50
CA ARG A 343 3.94 -25.86 29.19
C ARG A 343 2.48 -26.07 29.57
N LYS A 344 1.74 -26.94 28.87
CA LYS A 344 0.36 -27.28 29.21
C LYS A 344 0.25 -28.33 30.31
N GLU A 345 1.30 -29.09 30.54
CA GLU A 345 1.35 -30.12 31.60
C GLU A 345 1.79 -29.52 32.95
N ILE A 346 2.47 -28.36 32.94
CA ILE A 346 3.03 -27.71 34.15
C ILE A 346 2.11 -26.62 34.74
N GLY A 347 1.15 -26.09 33.98
CA GLY A 347 0.20 -25.07 34.43
C GLY A 347 -1.24 -25.52 34.23
#